data_AF-A0A7T5RFN9-F1
#
_entry.id   AF-A0A7T5RFN9-F1
#
_cell.length_a   1.000
_cell.length_b   1.000
_cell.length_c   1.000
_cell.angle_alpha   90.00
_cell.angle_beta   90.00
_cell.angle_gamma   90.00
#
_symmetry.space_group_name_H-M   'P 1'
#
loop_
_entity.id
_entity.type
_entity.pdbx_description
1 polymer ?
#
loop_
_entity_poly.entity_id
_entity_poly.type
_entity_poly.pdbx_seq_one_letter_code
_entity_poly.pdbx_strand_id
1 'polypeptide(L)'
;MFNSLVSTILSATLLSSTLLNGLSSEKILASRQISLEKRYYPVQKENILLNLAYMNDRVTKKEDINWDEIKKPFWFDFRLEPGQTFAFHNDVLPKYQGKIARTTKAHFNWNEGFKSYGYLVGDGVCHLASLMYWVAKDAGLEAVAPTNHNFMPIPEISREYGVSIYNNPLAKGSNVQQNLYITNNKEKTVIFKFEYDGDKLKATVLESN
;
A
#
# COMPACT_ATOMS: atom_id res chain seq x y z
N MET A 1 -28.32 76.79 15.10
CA MET A 1 -27.81 75.76 14.17
C MET A 1 -26.29 75.84 14.17
N PHE A 2 -25.61 75.13 15.07
CA PHE A 2 -24.16 74.97 15.06
C PHE A 2 -23.78 73.72 15.87
N ASN A 3 -22.73 73.05 15.37
CA ASN A 3 -21.82 72.11 16.02
C ASN A 3 -22.18 70.61 16.09
N SER A 4 -21.68 69.94 15.04
CA SER A 4 -21.02 68.63 15.01
C SER A 4 -20.16 68.33 16.26
N LEU A 5 -20.17 67.07 16.71
CA LEU A 5 -18.94 66.33 17.02
C LEU A 5 -19.17 64.81 17.04
N VAL A 6 -18.24 64.15 16.37
CA VAL A 6 -18.06 62.73 16.11
C VAL A 6 -17.67 61.97 17.38
N SER A 7 -18.17 60.75 17.55
CA SER A 7 -17.39 59.68 18.18
C SER A 7 -17.90 58.31 17.73
N THR A 8 -17.25 57.75 16.72
CA THR A 8 -17.40 56.36 16.31
C THR A 8 -16.35 55.54 17.05
N ILE A 9 -16.76 54.84 18.11
CA ILE A 9 -15.87 53.90 18.79
C ILE A 9 -15.93 52.58 18.03
N LEU A 10 -14.89 52.36 17.22
CA LEU A 10 -14.62 51.12 16.51
C LEU A 10 -13.97 50.14 17.50
N SER A 11 -14.78 49.32 18.17
CA SER A 11 -14.26 48.22 19.00
C SER A 11 -13.92 47.03 18.10
N ALA A 12 -12.67 46.99 17.64
CA ALA A 12 -12.07 45.83 17.01
C ALA A 12 -11.83 44.74 18.08
N THR A 13 -12.73 43.78 18.19
CA THR A 13 -12.47 42.53 18.91
C THR A 13 -11.62 41.62 18.04
N LEU A 14 -10.32 41.61 18.33
CA LEU A 14 -9.36 40.58 17.92
C LEU A 14 -9.83 39.22 18.45
N LEU A 15 -10.51 38.43 17.63
CA LEU A 15 -10.68 37.01 17.88
C LEU A 15 -9.36 36.33 17.53
N SER A 16 -8.70 35.83 18.59
CA SER A 16 -7.45 35.08 18.57
C SER A 16 -7.46 33.95 17.53
N SER A 17 -6.61 34.09 16.52
CA SER A 17 -6.26 33.05 15.54
C SER A 17 -5.25 32.07 16.12
N THR A 18 -5.64 31.26 17.10
CA THR A 18 -4.80 30.17 17.63
C THR A 18 -5.50 28.83 17.57
N LEU A 19 -5.75 28.36 16.35
CA LEU A 19 -5.90 26.94 16.03
C LEU A 19 -5.12 26.65 14.74
N LEU A 20 -3.83 26.98 14.73
CA LEU A 20 -2.92 26.31 13.80
C LEU A 20 -2.66 24.93 14.40
N ASN A 21 -3.47 23.98 13.95
CA ASN A 21 -3.22 22.55 14.04
C ASN A 21 -1.70 22.30 13.92
N GLY A 22 -1.11 21.73 14.95
CA GLY A 22 0.21 21.13 14.84
C GLY A 22 0.13 20.11 13.71
N LEU A 23 0.63 20.46 12.53
CA LEU A 23 0.84 19.53 11.44
C LEU A 23 1.80 18.48 12.01
N SER A 24 1.26 17.33 12.43
CA SER A 24 2.07 16.16 12.77
C SER A 24 2.95 15.92 11.54
N SER A 25 4.25 16.23 11.68
CA SER A 25 5.17 16.08 10.57
C SER A 25 5.46 14.60 10.41
N GLU A 26 5.11 14.01 9.27
CA GLU A 26 5.38 12.60 9.05
C GLU A 26 6.89 12.40 8.84
N LYS A 27 7.48 11.43 9.55
CA LYS A 27 8.88 11.06 9.38
C LYS A 27 9.00 9.91 8.38
N ILE A 28 9.77 10.09 7.31
CA ILE A 28 10.08 8.99 6.39
C ILE A 28 10.99 7.98 7.10
N LEU A 29 10.55 6.73 7.21
CA LEU A 29 11.35 5.61 7.72
C LEU A 29 12.14 4.94 6.60
N ALA A 30 11.50 4.69 5.45
CA ALA A 30 12.14 4.11 4.27
C ALA A 30 11.37 4.44 2.99
N SER A 31 12.05 4.37 1.85
CA SER A 31 11.44 4.53 0.54
C SER A 31 12.17 3.71 -0.52
N ARG A 32 11.40 2.97 -1.32
CA ARG A 32 11.90 2.11 -2.41
C ARG A 32 11.04 2.28 -3.65
N GLN A 33 11.62 2.00 -4.81
CA GLN A 33 10.92 2.11 -6.09
C GLN A 33 11.38 1.02 -7.06
N ILE A 34 10.49 0.66 -7.97
CA ILE A 34 10.77 -0.20 -9.12
C ILE A 34 10.15 0.42 -10.37
N SER A 35 10.73 0.17 -11.53
CA SER A 35 10.09 0.47 -12.82
C SER A 35 9.13 -0.67 -13.18
N LEU A 36 7.89 -0.30 -13.53
CA LEU A 36 6.91 -1.24 -14.06
C LEU A 36 7.15 -1.53 -15.55
N GLU A 37 7.99 -0.75 -16.24
CA GLU A 37 8.43 -1.02 -17.62
C GLU A 37 9.52 -2.09 -17.70
N LYS A 38 10.26 -2.32 -16.61
CA LYS A 38 11.31 -3.37 -16.54
C LYS A 38 10.78 -4.76 -16.15
N ARG A 39 9.46 -4.94 -16.10
CA ARG A 39 8.87 -6.26 -15.84
C ARG A 39 9.12 -7.19 -17.04
N TYR A 40 9.19 -8.50 -16.79
CA TYR A 40 9.46 -9.47 -17.86
C TYR A 40 8.37 -9.50 -18.92
N TYR A 41 7.13 -9.30 -18.48
CA TYR A 41 5.95 -9.34 -19.33
C TYR A 41 5.03 -8.15 -19.02
N PRO A 42 4.38 -7.56 -20.04
CA PRO A 42 3.45 -6.45 -19.84
C PRO A 42 2.34 -6.74 -18.82
N VAL A 43 1.87 -8.00 -18.76
CA VAL A 43 0.79 -8.41 -17.84
C VAL A 43 1.16 -8.21 -16.37
N GLN A 44 2.46 -8.24 -16.03
CA GLN A 44 2.93 -8.08 -14.66
C GLN A 44 2.66 -6.66 -14.15
N LYS A 45 2.91 -5.65 -14.99
CA LYS A 45 2.54 -4.25 -14.69
C LYS A 45 1.03 -4.14 -14.46
N GLU A 46 0.23 -4.74 -15.34
CA GLU A 46 -1.23 -4.66 -15.25
C GLU A 46 -1.79 -5.31 -13.98
N ASN A 47 -1.29 -6.47 -13.61
CA ASN A 47 -1.69 -7.17 -12.39
C ASN A 47 -1.23 -6.44 -11.11
N ILE A 48 -0.04 -5.83 -11.11
CA ILE A 48 0.42 -4.99 -9.99
C ILE A 48 -0.53 -3.80 -9.81
N LEU A 49 -0.86 -3.10 -10.88
CA LEU A 49 -1.75 -1.92 -10.83
C LEU A 49 -3.17 -2.32 -10.42
N LEU A 50 -3.70 -3.43 -10.94
CA LEU A 50 -5.01 -3.96 -10.54
C LEU A 50 -5.02 -4.33 -9.05
N ASN A 51 -3.96 -4.97 -8.55
CA ASN A 51 -3.87 -5.32 -7.13
C ASN A 51 -3.89 -4.09 -6.21
N LEU A 52 -3.18 -3.02 -6.59
CA LEU A 52 -3.22 -1.74 -5.88
C LEU A 52 -4.61 -1.09 -5.98
N ALA A 53 -5.33 -1.25 -7.10
CA ALA A 53 -6.69 -0.75 -7.27
C ALA A 53 -7.71 -1.48 -6.37
N TYR A 54 -7.54 -2.78 -6.16
CA TYR A 54 -8.30 -3.53 -5.15
C TYR A 54 -7.95 -3.08 -3.73
N MET A 55 -6.65 -2.92 -3.44
CA MET A 55 -6.18 -2.51 -2.13
C MET A 55 -6.66 -1.10 -1.73
N ASN A 56 -6.85 -0.20 -2.69
CA ASN A 56 -7.31 1.17 -2.47
C ASN A 56 -8.78 1.42 -2.79
N ASP A 57 -9.58 0.35 -2.92
CA ASP A 57 -11.04 0.40 -3.07
C ASP A 57 -11.55 1.07 -4.37
N ARG A 58 -10.67 1.32 -5.36
CA ARG A 58 -11.09 1.74 -6.71
C ARG A 58 -11.72 0.60 -7.51
N VAL A 59 -11.40 -0.64 -7.16
CA VAL A 59 -11.99 -1.86 -7.73
C VAL A 59 -12.44 -2.75 -6.58
N THR A 60 -13.69 -3.20 -6.58
CA THR A 60 -14.20 -4.14 -5.57
C THR A 60 -14.61 -5.48 -6.17
N LYS A 61 -14.92 -5.49 -7.47
CA LYS A 61 -15.26 -6.68 -8.27
C LYS A 61 -14.81 -6.47 -9.72
N LYS A 62 -14.80 -7.54 -10.51
CA LYS A 62 -14.29 -7.54 -11.88
C LYS A 62 -14.99 -6.54 -12.80
N GLU A 63 -16.28 -6.31 -12.59
CA GLU A 63 -17.09 -5.40 -13.38
C GLU A 63 -16.71 -3.92 -13.17
N ASP A 64 -16.04 -3.59 -12.05
CA ASP A 64 -15.58 -2.23 -11.76
C ASP A 64 -14.28 -1.88 -12.49
N ILE A 65 -13.65 -2.85 -13.17
CA ILE A 65 -12.33 -2.67 -13.78
C ILE A 65 -12.43 -1.72 -14.98
N ASN A 66 -11.90 -0.51 -14.78
CA ASN A 66 -11.61 0.44 -15.85
C ASN A 66 -10.10 0.53 -16.06
N TRP A 67 -9.60 -0.12 -17.11
CA TRP A 67 -8.16 -0.18 -17.39
C TRP A 67 -7.54 1.19 -17.71
N ASP A 68 -8.30 2.10 -18.29
CA ASP A 68 -7.81 3.45 -18.62
C ASP A 68 -7.60 4.26 -17.34
N GLU A 69 -8.47 4.10 -16.33
CA GLU A 69 -8.29 4.73 -15.01
C GLU A 69 -7.20 4.05 -14.17
N ILE A 70 -7.12 2.72 -14.18
CA ILE A 70 -6.11 1.95 -13.42
C ILE A 70 -4.69 2.29 -13.87
N LYS A 71 -4.49 2.59 -15.16
CA LYS A 71 -3.18 2.89 -15.76
C LYS A 71 -2.72 4.34 -15.57
N LYS A 72 -3.59 5.25 -15.13
CA LYS A 72 -3.20 6.64 -14.85
C LYS A 72 -2.28 6.72 -13.63
N PRO A 73 -1.44 7.75 -13.53
CA PRO A 73 -0.72 8.07 -12.31
C PRO A 73 -1.67 8.21 -11.12
N PHE A 74 -1.25 7.72 -9.96
CA PHE A 74 -2.04 7.83 -8.73
C PHE A 74 -1.15 7.81 -7.50
N TRP A 75 -1.73 8.16 -6.37
CA TRP A 75 -1.20 7.83 -5.07
C TRP A 75 -2.30 7.28 -4.18
N PHE A 76 -1.94 6.49 -3.18
CA PHE A 76 -2.82 6.15 -2.06
C PHE A 76 -1.97 5.74 -0.86
N ASP A 77 -2.57 5.76 0.33
CA ASP A 77 -1.95 5.26 1.54
C ASP A 77 -2.86 4.33 2.34
N PHE A 78 -2.25 3.53 3.21
CA PHE A 78 -2.95 2.85 4.29
C PHE A 78 -2.12 2.93 5.56
N ARG A 79 -2.79 2.74 6.70
CA ARG A 79 -2.20 2.86 8.04
C ARG A 79 -2.20 1.54 8.77
N LEU A 80 -1.20 1.35 9.62
CA LEU A 80 -1.14 0.30 10.63
C LEU A 80 -0.91 0.97 11.99
N GLU A 81 -1.88 0.83 12.89
CA GLU A 81 -1.69 1.21 14.29
C GLU A 81 -0.69 0.26 14.98
N PRO A 82 -0.11 0.65 16.13
CA PRO A 82 0.77 -0.23 16.90
C PRO A 82 0.16 -1.62 17.11
N GLY A 83 0.92 -2.67 16.77
CA GLY A 83 0.50 -4.08 16.85
C GLY A 83 -0.39 -4.57 15.70
N GLN A 84 -0.90 -3.70 14.84
CA GLN A 84 -1.68 -4.12 13.68
C GLN A 84 -0.80 -4.74 12.59
N THR A 85 -1.39 -5.67 11.85
CA THR A 85 -0.72 -6.42 10.79
C THR A 85 -1.42 -6.23 9.46
N PHE A 86 -0.64 -5.97 8.42
CA PHE A 86 -1.04 -6.18 7.03
C PHE A 86 -0.76 -7.63 6.65
N ALA A 87 -1.70 -8.28 5.97
CA ALA A 87 -1.47 -9.54 5.27
C ALA A 87 -1.77 -9.37 3.78
N PHE A 88 -0.96 -9.92 2.87
CA PHE A 88 -1.19 -9.72 1.44
C PHE A 88 -2.54 -10.25 0.98
N HIS A 89 -2.96 -11.41 1.48
CA HIS A 89 -4.30 -11.97 1.31
C HIS A 89 -4.87 -12.54 2.61
N ASN A 90 -6.15 -12.92 2.57
CA ASN A 90 -7.00 -13.31 3.69
C ASN A 90 -6.73 -14.72 4.27
N ASP A 91 -6.15 -15.64 3.50
CA ASP A 91 -5.65 -16.90 4.06
C ASP A 91 -4.38 -16.66 4.89
N VAL A 92 -4.56 -16.50 6.21
CA VAL A 92 -3.51 -16.09 7.15
C VAL A 92 -3.11 -17.17 8.15
N LEU A 93 -1.84 -17.15 8.56
CA LEU A 93 -1.33 -18.02 9.64
C LEU A 93 -2.08 -17.74 10.96
N PRO A 94 -2.30 -18.78 11.81
CA PRO A 94 -3.01 -18.64 13.09
C PRO A 94 -2.49 -17.51 13.98
N LYS A 95 -1.16 -17.30 14.05
CA LYS A 95 -0.53 -16.27 14.89
C LYS A 95 -0.90 -14.82 14.53
N TYR A 96 -1.45 -14.59 13.34
CA TYR A 96 -1.89 -13.27 12.88
C TYR A 96 -3.42 -13.11 12.91
N GLN A 97 -4.18 -14.15 13.21
CA GLN A 97 -5.64 -14.06 13.35
C GLN A 97 -6.00 -13.02 14.43
N GLY A 98 -6.99 -12.17 14.15
CA GLY A 98 -7.39 -11.06 15.02
C GLY A 98 -6.47 -9.83 15.01
N LYS A 99 -5.32 -9.88 14.33
CA LYS A 99 -4.39 -8.74 14.19
C LYS A 99 -4.41 -8.08 12.81
N ILE A 100 -5.08 -8.70 11.85
CA ILE A 100 -5.11 -8.23 10.46
C ILE A 100 -5.99 -6.98 10.36
N ALA A 101 -5.37 -5.84 10.04
CA ALA A 101 -6.07 -4.57 9.82
C ALA A 101 -6.33 -4.30 8.33
N ARG A 102 -5.49 -4.83 7.45
CA ARG A 102 -5.56 -4.58 6.00
C ARG A 102 -5.06 -5.78 5.20
N THR A 103 -5.67 -5.98 4.02
CA THR A 103 -5.17 -6.87 2.98
C THR A 103 -5.29 -6.21 1.62
N THR A 104 -4.77 -6.86 0.56
CA THR A 104 -5.00 -6.39 -0.83
C THR A 104 -6.43 -6.58 -1.30
N LYS A 105 -7.26 -7.33 -0.55
CA LYS A 105 -8.64 -7.71 -0.88
C LYS A 105 -8.81 -8.56 -2.15
N ALA A 106 -7.70 -8.99 -2.77
CA ALA A 106 -7.68 -9.80 -3.98
C ALA A 106 -7.17 -11.24 -3.71
N HIS A 107 -7.56 -12.13 -4.62
CA HIS A 107 -7.25 -13.56 -4.69
C HIS A 107 -6.56 -13.96 -6.00
N PHE A 108 -6.16 -12.98 -6.83
CA PHE A 108 -5.22 -13.10 -7.95
C PHE A 108 -5.66 -14.06 -9.06
N ASN A 109 -6.96 -14.16 -9.33
CA ASN A 109 -7.52 -15.12 -10.29
C ASN A 109 -8.35 -14.44 -11.40
N TRP A 110 -8.75 -15.24 -12.40
CA TRP A 110 -9.51 -14.78 -13.57
C TRP A 110 -10.88 -14.16 -13.25
N ASN A 111 -11.52 -14.60 -12.16
CA ASN A 111 -12.82 -14.09 -11.74
C ASN A 111 -12.72 -12.69 -11.15
N GLU A 112 -11.51 -12.26 -10.78
CA GLU A 112 -11.19 -10.90 -10.35
C GLU A 112 -10.49 -10.08 -11.44
N GLY A 113 -10.42 -10.59 -12.68
CA GLY A 113 -9.87 -9.87 -13.81
C GLY A 113 -8.34 -9.80 -13.87
N PHE A 114 -7.63 -10.53 -13.01
CA PHE A 114 -6.18 -10.72 -13.15
C PHE A 114 -5.88 -11.43 -14.48
N LYS A 115 -4.80 -10.98 -15.12
CA LYS A 115 -4.33 -11.48 -16.41
C LYS A 115 -3.29 -12.57 -16.21
N SER A 116 -3.07 -13.40 -17.21
CA SER A 116 -1.99 -14.39 -17.24
C SER A 116 -0.99 -14.10 -18.34
N TYR A 117 0.24 -14.57 -18.12
CA TYR A 117 1.16 -14.89 -19.20
C TYR A 117 1.45 -16.39 -19.13
N GLY A 118 1.12 -17.11 -20.21
CA GLY A 118 1.10 -18.58 -20.17
C GLY A 118 0.07 -19.12 -19.17
N TYR A 119 0.51 -20.04 -18.30
CA TYR A 119 -0.35 -20.78 -17.37
C TYR A 119 -0.50 -20.13 -15.98
N LEU A 120 0.15 -19.00 -15.72
CA LEU A 120 0.15 -18.35 -14.40
C LEU A 120 -0.69 -17.08 -14.40
N VAL A 121 -1.80 -17.12 -13.65
CA VAL A 121 -2.70 -15.97 -13.46
C VAL A 121 -2.18 -15.12 -12.30
N GLY A 122 -2.28 -13.80 -12.43
CA GLY A 122 -1.82 -12.89 -11.38
C GLY A 122 -0.31 -12.69 -11.40
N ASP A 123 0.38 -13.04 -12.50
CA ASP A 123 1.79 -12.73 -12.70
C ASP A 123 2.10 -11.28 -12.31
N GLY A 124 3.12 -11.07 -11.47
CA GLY A 124 3.47 -9.75 -10.93
C GLY A 124 3.03 -9.49 -9.49
N VAL A 125 2.07 -10.25 -8.92
CA VAL A 125 1.68 -10.08 -7.50
C VAL A 125 2.84 -10.30 -6.53
N CYS A 126 3.70 -11.29 -6.82
CA CYS A 126 4.95 -11.52 -6.08
C CYS A 126 5.91 -10.32 -6.16
N HIS A 127 5.93 -9.59 -7.27
CA HIS A 127 6.80 -8.41 -7.42
C HIS A 127 6.33 -7.26 -6.53
N LEU A 128 5.02 -7.02 -6.45
CA LEU A 128 4.45 -6.03 -5.54
C LEU A 128 4.71 -6.42 -4.08
N ALA A 129 4.45 -7.68 -3.70
CA ALA A 129 4.74 -8.16 -2.35
C ALA A 129 6.23 -8.02 -1.99
N SER A 130 7.12 -8.29 -2.94
CA SER A 130 8.57 -8.13 -2.73
C SER A 130 8.97 -6.66 -2.53
N LEU A 131 8.37 -5.72 -3.25
CA LEU A 131 8.57 -4.28 -3.00
C LEU A 131 8.09 -3.87 -1.60
N MET A 132 6.90 -4.34 -1.20
CA MET A 132 6.34 -4.06 0.12
C MET A 132 7.18 -4.65 1.25
N TYR A 133 7.66 -5.88 1.09
CA TYR A 133 8.55 -6.54 2.04
C TYR A 133 9.87 -5.78 2.16
N TRP A 134 10.47 -5.42 1.03
CA TRP A 134 11.72 -4.66 1.00
C TRP A 134 11.62 -3.34 1.77
N VAL A 135 10.64 -2.50 1.45
CA VAL A 135 10.49 -1.21 2.12
C VAL A 135 10.12 -1.37 3.60
N ALA A 136 9.34 -2.40 3.97
CA ALA A 136 8.98 -2.68 5.36
C ALA A 136 10.20 -3.12 6.19
N LYS A 137 11.06 -3.96 5.63
CA LYS A 137 12.32 -4.39 6.28
C LYS A 137 13.25 -3.21 6.50
N ASP A 138 13.40 -2.34 5.50
CA ASP A 138 14.24 -1.14 5.61
C ASP A 138 13.68 -0.11 6.59
N ALA A 139 12.36 -0.03 6.75
CA ALA A 139 11.70 0.80 7.77
C ALA A 139 11.83 0.23 9.20
N GLY A 140 12.43 -0.96 9.35
CA GLY A 140 12.59 -1.63 10.63
C GLY A 140 11.28 -2.12 11.24
N LEU A 141 10.30 -2.47 10.40
CA LEU A 141 9.07 -3.15 10.82
C LEU A 141 9.29 -4.66 10.97
N GLU A 142 8.42 -5.33 11.72
CA GLU A 142 8.37 -6.80 11.70
C GLU A 142 7.70 -7.26 10.40
N ALA A 143 8.50 -7.72 9.43
CA ALA A 143 7.99 -8.26 8.18
C ALA A 143 8.43 -9.72 8.01
N VAL A 144 7.47 -10.58 7.64
CA VAL A 144 7.64 -12.03 7.48
C VAL A 144 7.03 -12.48 6.15
N ALA A 145 7.83 -13.16 5.34
CA ALA A 145 7.42 -13.88 4.15
C ALA A 145 7.86 -15.34 4.31
N PRO A 146 6.96 -16.28 4.68
CA PRO A 146 7.37 -17.64 5.01
C PRO A 146 7.99 -18.38 3.82
N THR A 147 7.59 -18.02 2.60
CA THR A 147 8.12 -18.58 1.35
C THR A 147 8.78 -17.49 0.51
N ASN A 148 10.06 -17.68 0.17
CA ASN A 148 10.82 -16.76 -0.67
C ASN A 148 10.57 -17.04 -2.17
N HIS A 149 10.44 -15.98 -2.97
CA HIS A 149 10.48 -16.04 -4.43
C HIS A 149 11.92 -16.09 -4.94
N ASN A 150 12.51 -17.29 -4.99
CA ASN A 150 13.89 -17.52 -5.43
C ASN A 150 14.01 -18.24 -6.79
N PHE A 151 12.90 -18.66 -7.39
CA PHE A 151 12.88 -19.40 -8.65
C PHE A 151 13.21 -18.53 -9.87
N MET A 152 12.91 -17.23 -9.81
CA MET A 152 13.25 -16.25 -10.83
C MET A 152 13.63 -14.93 -10.15
N PRO A 153 14.71 -14.25 -10.58
CA PRO A 153 15.01 -12.91 -10.10
C PRO A 153 13.85 -11.95 -10.35
N ILE A 154 13.62 -11.00 -9.46
CA ILE A 154 12.66 -9.92 -9.71
C ILE A 154 13.47 -8.70 -10.15
N PRO A 155 13.22 -8.09 -11.32
CA PRO A 155 13.99 -6.95 -11.79
C PRO A 155 14.00 -5.83 -10.72
N GLU A 156 15.19 -5.35 -10.41
CA GLU A 156 15.47 -4.27 -9.44
C GLU A 156 15.27 -4.63 -7.96
N ILE A 157 14.96 -5.88 -7.62
CA ILE A 157 14.82 -6.33 -6.22
C ILE A 157 15.82 -7.47 -5.94
N SER A 158 16.64 -7.31 -4.90
CA SER A 158 17.56 -8.36 -4.44
C SER A 158 16.78 -9.63 -4.04
N ARG A 159 17.34 -10.81 -4.31
CA ARG A 159 16.69 -12.11 -4.04
C ARG A 159 16.33 -12.32 -2.58
N GLU A 160 17.01 -11.65 -1.65
CA GLU A 160 16.70 -11.71 -0.22
C GLU A 160 15.34 -11.10 0.13
N TYR A 161 14.83 -10.19 -0.70
CA TYR A 161 13.52 -9.57 -0.54
C TYR A 161 12.44 -10.25 -1.39
N GLY A 162 12.75 -11.35 -2.06
CA GLY A 162 11.78 -12.11 -2.85
C GLY A 162 10.67 -12.69 -1.97
N VAL A 163 9.43 -12.43 -2.34
CA VAL A 163 8.24 -12.95 -1.65
C VAL A 163 7.39 -13.76 -2.61
N SER A 164 7.11 -15.02 -2.24
CA SER A 164 6.16 -15.85 -2.96
C SER A 164 4.74 -15.59 -2.46
N ILE A 165 3.84 -15.24 -3.38
CA ILE A 165 2.41 -15.08 -3.12
C ILE A 165 1.62 -16.12 -3.88
N TYR A 166 0.68 -16.78 -3.22
CA TYR A 166 -0.24 -17.72 -3.84
C TYR A 166 -1.55 -17.79 -3.05
N ASN A 167 -2.68 -17.72 -3.77
CA ASN A 167 -4.00 -17.82 -3.17
C ASN A 167 -4.91 -18.68 -4.06
N ASN A 168 -5.02 -19.97 -3.74
CA ASN A 168 -5.93 -20.89 -4.41
C ASN A 168 -7.02 -21.35 -3.44
N PRO A 169 -8.32 -21.14 -3.74
CA PRO A 169 -9.43 -21.53 -2.85
C PRO A 169 -9.41 -23.01 -2.40
N LEU A 170 -8.80 -23.89 -3.19
CA LEU A 170 -8.70 -25.33 -2.92
C LEU A 170 -7.45 -25.74 -2.12
N ALA A 171 -6.53 -24.81 -1.84
CA ALA A 171 -5.20 -25.09 -1.26
C ALA A 171 -4.85 -24.22 -0.05
N LYS A 172 -5.80 -24.01 0.88
CA LYS A 172 -5.63 -23.12 2.06
C LYS A 172 -4.31 -23.34 2.83
N GLY A 173 -3.86 -24.58 2.97
CA GLY A 173 -2.61 -24.91 3.66
C GLY A 173 -1.36 -24.33 2.98
N SER A 174 -1.31 -24.34 1.65
CA SER A 174 -0.22 -23.72 0.89
C SER A 174 -0.33 -22.20 0.87
N ASN A 175 -1.55 -21.66 0.80
CA ASN A 175 -1.80 -20.22 0.73
C ASN A 175 -1.21 -19.49 1.95
N VAL A 176 -1.42 -20.00 3.17
CA VAL A 176 -0.94 -19.32 4.39
C VAL A 176 0.59 -19.17 4.44
N GLN A 177 1.34 -20.07 3.77
CA GLN A 177 2.80 -20.03 3.67
C GLN A 177 3.30 -19.12 2.54
N GLN A 178 2.46 -18.86 1.54
CA GLN A 178 2.75 -18.01 0.39
C GLN A 178 2.01 -16.68 0.52
N ASN A 179 2.30 -15.98 1.63
CA ASN A 179 1.69 -14.70 2.00
C ASN A 179 2.79 -13.76 2.52
N LEU A 180 2.49 -12.46 2.61
CA LEU A 180 3.35 -11.46 3.25
C LEU A 180 2.63 -10.89 4.47
N TYR A 181 3.32 -10.90 5.60
CA TYR A 181 2.86 -10.29 6.84
C TYR A 181 3.77 -9.13 7.21
N ILE A 182 3.19 -7.96 7.49
CA ILE A 182 3.91 -6.78 7.98
C ILE A 182 3.20 -6.27 9.22
N THR A 183 3.85 -6.36 10.37
CA THR A 183 3.32 -5.90 11.65
C THR A 183 4.01 -4.59 12.03
N ASN A 184 3.20 -3.59 12.41
CA ASN A 184 3.74 -2.39 13.03
C ASN A 184 4.17 -2.71 14.46
N ASN A 185 5.47 -2.89 14.66
CA ASN A 185 6.11 -3.10 15.95
C ASN A 185 6.65 -1.79 16.58
N LYS A 186 6.26 -0.63 16.04
CA LYS A 186 6.56 0.69 16.60
C LYS A 186 5.48 1.12 17.58
N GLU A 187 5.79 2.15 18.36
CA GLU A 187 4.84 2.77 19.30
C GLU A 187 3.88 3.75 18.62
N LYS A 188 4.18 4.16 17.37
CA LYS A 188 3.40 5.14 16.62
C LYS A 188 2.76 4.52 15.39
N THR A 189 1.74 5.18 14.84
CA THR A 189 1.10 4.78 13.60
C THR A 189 2.10 4.82 12.44
N VAL A 190 2.08 3.76 11.63
CA VAL A 190 2.91 3.65 10.43
C VAL A 190 2.01 3.75 9.20
N ILE A 191 2.44 4.55 8.21
CA ILE A 191 1.70 4.82 6.98
C ILE A 191 2.50 4.26 5.80
N PHE A 192 1.87 3.39 5.02
CA PHE A 192 2.39 2.94 3.74
C PHE A 192 1.80 3.80 2.62
N LYS A 193 2.63 4.59 1.97
CA LYS A 193 2.26 5.42 0.82
C LYS A 193 2.78 4.80 -0.47
N PHE A 194 1.90 4.64 -1.45
CA PHE A 194 2.24 4.20 -2.80
C PHE A 194 2.02 5.34 -3.79
N GLU A 195 2.97 5.52 -4.69
CA GLU A 195 2.94 6.55 -5.73
C GLU A 195 3.33 5.89 -7.06
N TYR A 196 2.46 6.00 -8.05
CA TYR A 196 2.73 5.55 -9.41
C TYR A 196 2.66 6.73 -10.37
N ASP A 197 3.73 6.94 -11.14
CA ASP A 197 3.90 8.11 -12.01
C ASP A 197 3.63 7.85 -13.50
N GLY A 198 3.27 6.60 -13.87
CA GLY A 198 3.13 6.15 -15.25
C GLY A 198 4.23 5.17 -15.71
N ASP A 199 5.37 5.16 -15.02
CA ASP A 199 6.48 4.22 -15.22
C ASP A 199 6.83 3.52 -13.90
N LYS A 200 7.16 4.30 -12.86
CA LYS A 200 7.70 3.80 -11.60
C LYS A 200 6.62 3.70 -10.55
N LEU A 201 6.69 2.61 -9.79
CA LEU A 201 5.94 2.45 -8.55
C LEU A 201 6.90 2.64 -7.38
N LYS A 202 6.60 3.65 -6.55
CA LYS A 202 7.32 3.95 -5.31
C LYS A 202 6.46 3.54 -4.12
N ALA A 203 7.07 2.87 -3.15
CA ALA A 203 6.49 2.58 -1.84
C ALA A 203 7.32 3.29 -0.77
N THR A 204 6.66 4.02 0.11
CA THR A 204 7.27 4.77 1.21
C THR A 204 6.60 4.40 2.51
N VAL A 205 7.39 4.16 3.54
CA VAL A 205 6.91 3.96 4.91
C VAL A 205 7.21 5.22 5.72
N LEU A 206 6.16 5.77 6.33
CA LEU A 206 6.20 6.95 7.17
C LEU A 206 5.77 6.59 8.60
N GLU A 207 6.25 7.34 9.57
CA GLU A 207 5.79 7.29 10.96
C GLU A 207 5.09 8.62 11.29
N SER A 208 3.90 8.55 11.87
CA SER A 208 3.22 9.75 12.39
C SER A 208 4.02 10.32 13.55
N ASN A 209 4.22 11.65 13.61
CA ASN A 209 4.86 12.27 14.75
C ASN A 209 3.95 12.38 15.97
#